data_AF-A0A813FQ42-F1
#
_entry.id   AF-A0A813FQ42-F1
#
_cell.length_a   1.000
_cell.length_b   1.000
_cell.length_c   1.000
_cell.angle_alpha   90.00
_cell.angle_beta   90.00
_cell.angle_gamma   90.00
#
_symmetry.space_group_name_H-M   'P 1'
#
loop_
_entity.id
_entity.type
_entity.pdbx_description
1 polymer ?
#
loop_
_entity_poly.entity_id
_entity_poly.type
_entity_poly.pdbx_seq_one_letter_code
_entity_poly.pdbx_strand_id
1 'polypeptide(L)'
;SKAARACKAACYSNLLCQYWQYFRETGCWVEEPLSGLKVSYPFTRADLISGPQEAMAGEYIQHFCPDVWTPLKALELAALGTTCADPGSKDLGSVGLAGVAGCSERASADKECGSELFSNGTACFCILKGMPCNRFLSSDGFNLFETR
;
A
#
# COMPACT_ATOMS: atom_id res chain seq x y z
N SER A 1 -3.85 32.37 -4.94
CA SER A 1 -4.82 33.02 -4.03
C SER A 1 -5.09 32.12 -2.81
N LYS A 2 -5.64 32.65 -1.70
CA LYS A 2 -6.05 31.85 -0.53
C LYS A 2 -7.17 30.85 -0.88
N ALA A 3 -8.13 31.29 -1.71
CA ALA A 3 -9.25 30.47 -2.15
C ALA A 3 -8.81 29.26 -3.01
N ALA A 4 -7.90 29.45 -3.97
CA ALA A 4 -7.37 28.34 -4.77
C ALA A 4 -6.61 27.32 -3.91
N ARG A 5 -5.85 27.78 -2.91
CA ARG A 5 -5.19 26.89 -1.95
C ARG A 5 -6.19 26.07 -1.11
N ALA A 6 -7.29 26.68 -0.68
CA ALA A 6 -8.33 25.98 0.05
C ALA A 6 -9.02 24.94 -0.85
N CYS A 7 -9.24 25.25 -2.12
CA CYS A 7 -9.79 24.32 -3.11
C CYS A 7 -8.88 23.10 -3.32
N LYS A 8 -7.57 23.34 -3.48
CA LYS A 8 -6.55 22.28 -3.53
C LYS A 8 -6.59 21.39 -2.27
N ALA A 9 -6.61 22.02 -1.09
CA ALA A 9 -6.64 21.28 0.17
C ALA A 9 -7.91 20.42 0.34
N ALA A 10 -9.06 20.89 -0.16
CA ALA A 10 -10.30 20.13 -0.16
C ALA A 10 -10.18 18.86 -1.02
N CYS A 11 -9.66 18.98 -2.25
CA CYS A 11 -9.41 17.80 -3.08
C CYS A 11 -8.42 16.83 -2.41
N TYR A 12 -7.31 17.35 -1.85
CA TYR A 12 -6.29 16.53 -1.19
C TYR A 12 -6.78 15.85 0.10
N SER A 13 -7.88 16.31 0.70
CA SER A 13 -8.50 15.64 1.84
C SER A 13 -9.24 14.36 1.46
N ASN A 14 -9.48 14.14 0.16
CA ASN A 14 -10.05 12.92 -0.39
C ASN A 14 -9.02 12.24 -1.30
N LEU A 15 -8.49 11.09 -0.85
CA LEU A 15 -7.49 10.32 -1.58
C LEU A 15 -7.94 9.85 -2.98
N LEU A 16 -9.24 9.88 -3.26
CA LEU A 16 -9.78 9.49 -4.55
C LEU A 16 -9.96 10.69 -5.51
N CYS A 17 -9.84 11.94 -5.03
CA CYS A 17 -10.05 13.12 -5.87
C CYS A 17 -8.91 13.31 -6.88
N GLN A 18 -9.23 13.20 -8.17
CA GLN A 18 -8.28 13.25 -9.27
C GLN A 18 -8.16 14.63 -9.91
N TYR A 19 -9.07 15.59 -9.67
CA TYR A 19 -8.85 16.98 -10.08
C TYR A 19 -9.73 18.00 -9.36
N TRP A 20 -9.30 19.27 -9.44
CA TRP A 20 -10.06 20.42 -8.94
C TRP A 20 -9.88 21.64 -9.86
N GLN A 21 -10.87 22.53 -9.85
CA GLN A 21 -10.84 23.82 -10.57
C GLN A 21 -11.35 24.94 -9.66
N TYR A 22 -10.74 26.12 -9.76
CA TYR A 22 -11.19 27.33 -9.09
C TYR A 22 -11.53 28.42 -10.10
N PHE A 23 -12.76 28.89 -10.05
CA PHE A 23 -13.27 30.00 -10.84
C PHE A 23 -13.49 31.23 -9.95
N ARG A 24 -13.29 32.42 -10.51
CA ARG A 24 -13.47 33.68 -9.76
C ARG A 24 -14.88 33.83 -9.19
N GLU A 25 -15.88 33.48 -10.00
CA GLU A 25 -17.28 33.78 -9.72
C GLU A 25 -18.02 32.60 -9.07
N THR A 26 -17.80 31.38 -9.58
CA THR A 26 -18.49 30.18 -9.09
C THR A 26 -17.73 29.44 -8.00
N GLY A 27 -16.48 29.84 -7.73
CA GLY A 27 -15.70 29.30 -6.63
C GLY A 27 -15.04 27.96 -6.96
N CYS A 28 -14.99 27.07 -5.97
CA CYS A 28 -14.24 25.83 -6.02
C CYS A 28 -15.11 24.67 -6.51
N TRP A 29 -14.61 23.93 -7.49
CA TRP A 29 -15.15 22.66 -7.90
C TRP A 29 -14.12 21.57 -7.59
N VAL A 30 -14.56 20.52 -6.90
CA VAL A 30 -13.75 19.36 -6.50
C VAL A 30 -14.46 18.13 -7.01
N GLU A 31 -13.72 17.21 -7.63
CA GLU A 31 -14.28 15.95 -8.06
C GLU A 31 -14.76 15.13 -6.86
N GLU A 32 -15.97 14.56 -6.98
CA GLU A 32 -16.52 13.59 -6.05
C GLU A 32 -16.52 12.19 -6.68
N PRO A 33 -15.48 11.37 -6.45
CA PRO A 33 -15.29 10.09 -7.13
C PRO A 33 -16.36 9.04 -6.81
N LEU A 34 -17.12 9.22 -5.72
CA LEU A 34 -18.24 8.33 -5.35
C LEU A 34 -19.56 8.68 -6.07
N SER A 35 -19.63 9.82 -6.76
CA SER A 35 -20.83 10.27 -7.47
C SER A 35 -21.08 9.53 -8.79
N GLY A 36 -20.19 8.61 -9.19
CA GLY A 36 -20.28 7.83 -10.43
C GLY A 36 -19.72 8.52 -11.67
N LEU A 37 -19.35 9.80 -11.56
CA LEU A 37 -18.58 10.52 -12.58
C LEU A 37 -17.11 10.09 -12.49
N LYS A 38 -16.66 9.25 -13.42
CA LYS A 38 -15.25 8.85 -13.52
C LYS A 38 -14.49 9.86 -14.36
N VAL A 39 -13.32 10.27 -13.88
CA VAL A 39 -12.38 11.08 -14.64
C VAL A 39 -11.68 10.21 -15.68
N SER A 40 -11.63 10.68 -16.92
CA SER A 40 -11.02 9.91 -18.01
C SER A 40 -9.51 9.77 -17.85
N TYR A 41 -8.96 8.67 -18.39
CA TYR A 41 -7.53 8.50 -18.60
C TYR A 41 -7.25 8.24 -20.09
N PRO A 42 -6.43 9.05 -20.77
CA PRO A 42 -5.77 10.26 -20.26
C PRO A 42 -6.75 11.41 -19.98
N PHE A 43 -6.42 12.29 -19.04
CA PHE A 43 -7.19 13.51 -18.77
C PHE A 43 -7.01 14.51 -19.92
N THR A 44 -8.12 15.02 -20.45
CA THR A 44 -8.14 15.95 -21.59
C THR A 44 -8.93 17.21 -21.27
N ARG A 45 -8.95 18.17 -22.20
CA ARG A 45 -9.80 19.37 -22.06
C ARG A 45 -11.30 19.05 -22.03
N ALA A 46 -11.73 17.89 -22.55
CA ALA A 46 -13.12 17.48 -22.49
C ALA A 46 -13.57 17.11 -21.06
N ASP A 47 -12.63 16.77 -20.18
CA ASP A 47 -12.88 16.42 -18.78
C ASP A 47 -12.96 17.65 -17.88
N LEU A 48 -12.54 18.82 -18.36
CA LEU A 48 -12.66 20.06 -17.60
C LEU A 48 -14.12 20.45 -17.47
N ILE A 49 -14.54 20.79 -16.25
CA ILE A 49 -15.82 21.45 -16.06
C ILE A 49 -15.73 22.82 -16.72
N SER A 50 -16.65 23.04 -17.65
CA SER A 50 -16.81 24.33 -18.31
C SER A 50 -17.53 25.27 -17.35
N GLY A 51 -16.82 26.28 -16.87
CA GLY A 51 -17.42 27.43 -16.20
C GLY A 51 -17.78 28.53 -17.21
N PRO A 52 -18.51 29.57 -16.78
CA PRO A 52 -18.74 30.77 -17.60
C PRO A 52 -17.43 31.52 -17.94
N GLN A 53 -16.34 31.21 -17.24
CA GLN A 53 -15.00 31.78 -17.44
C GLN A 53 -13.94 30.69 -17.37
N GLU A 54 -12.75 31.00 -17.89
CA GLU A 54 -11.57 30.15 -17.75
C GLU A 54 -11.21 29.94 -16.26
N ALA A 55 -10.82 28.72 -15.92
CA ALA A 55 -10.40 28.40 -14.57
C ALA A 55 -9.16 29.24 -14.19
N MET A 56 -9.22 29.92 -13.05
CA MET A 56 -8.09 30.72 -12.56
C MET A 56 -6.95 29.85 -12.00
N ALA A 57 -7.30 28.64 -11.55
CA ALA A 57 -6.38 27.64 -11.08
C ALA A 57 -7.04 26.26 -11.17
N GLY A 58 -6.23 25.23 -11.27
CA GLY A 58 -6.69 23.85 -11.22
C GLY A 58 -5.50 22.91 -11.30
N GLU A 59 -5.76 21.64 -11.04
CA GLU A 59 -4.74 20.60 -11.04
C GLU A 59 -5.42 19.27 -11.36
N TYR A 60 -4.83 18.51 -12.28
CA TYR A 60 -5.10 17.10 -12.43
C TYR A 60 -4.06 16.33 -11.60
N ILE A 61 -4.54 15.45 -10.74
CA ILE A 61 -3.79 14.65 -9.78
C ILE A 61 -3.84 13.21 -10.27
N GLN A 62 -2.72 12.74 -10.80
CA GLN A 62 -2.55 11.32 -11.05
C GLN A 62 -2.05 10.66 -9.78
N HIS A 63 -2.95 9.94 -9.11
CA HIS A 63 -2.55 9.06 -8.03
C HIS A 63 -1.74 7.91 -8.61
N PHE A 64 -0.45 7.93 -8.33
CA PHE A 64 0.40 6.79 -8.55
C PHE A 64 0.45 5.99 -7.26
N CYS A 65 -0.22 4.85 -7.28
CA CYS A 65 0.19 3.76 -6.40
C CYS A 65 1.34 3.07 -7.14
N PRO A 66 2.60 3.25 -6.74
CA PRO A 66 3.63 2.36 -7.26
C PRO A 66 3.16 0.93 -7.03
N ASP A 67 3.09 0.14 -8.10
CA ASP A 67 3.32 -1.29 -7.94
C ASP A 67 4.62 -1.36 -7.14
N VAL A 68 4.59 -2.00 -5.97
CA VAL A 68 5.70 -2.09 -5.03
C VAL A 68 6.90 -2.80 -5.67
N TRP A 69 7.62 -2.10 -6.55
CA TRP A 69 8.72 -2.59 -7.37
C TRP A 69 9.73 -1.46 -7.62
N THR A 70 10.22 -0.84 -6.54
CA THR A 70 11.61 -0.35 -6.43
C THR A 70 12.06 -0.52 -4.99
N PRO A 71 13.35 -0.83 -4.74
CA PRO A 71 13.77 -1.73 -3.67
C PRO A 71 13.65 -1.08 -2.28
N LEU A 72 12.55 -1.35 -1.60
CA LEU A 72 12.40 -1.13 -0.17
C LEU A 72 13.20 -2.21 0.56
N LYS A 73 14.23 -1.77 1.28
CA LYS A 73 15.21 -2.57 2.01
C LYS A 73 14.55 -3.72 2.80
N ALA A 74 14.72 -4.95 2.31
CA ALA A 74 14.72 -6.18 3.09
C ALA A 74 13.63 -6.34 4.17
N LEU A 75 12.40 -5.89 3.93
CA LEU A 75 11.27 -6.05 4.88
C LEU A 75 9.94 -6.39 4.19
N GLU A 76 9.85 -6.28 2.87
CA GLU A 76 8.58 -6.36 2.13
C GLU A 76 8.61 -7.37 0.98
N LEU A 77 9.25 -8.53 1.17
CA LEU A 77 8.96 -9.72 0.36
C LEU A 77 8.11 -10.70 1.14
N ALA A 78 7.01 -10.16 1.66
CA ALA A 78 5.96 -10.95 2.21
C ALA A 78 5.02 -11.42 1.11
N ALA A 79 5.06 -12.73 0.81
CA ALA A 79 3.99 -13.35 0.05
C ALA A 79 2.71 -13.20 0.89
N LEU A 80 1.91 -12.20 0.56
CA LEU A 80 0.74 -11.81 1.34
C LEU A 80 -0.24 -12.98 1.40
N GLY A 81 -0.74 -13.27 2.60
CA GLY A 81 -1.63 -14.41 2.82
C GLY A 81 -0.99 -15.73 2.42
N THR A 82 0.32 -15.93 2.66
CA THR A 82 1.03 -17.16 2.30
C THR A 82 1.75 -17.77 3.50
N THR A 83 1.68 -19.09 3.64
CA THR A 83 2.50 -19.92 4.57
C THR A 83 3.39 -20.88 3.79
N CYS A 84 4.33 -21.52 4.49
CA CYS A 84 5.03 -22.71 3.97
C CYS A 84 4.52 -23.95 4.72
N ALA A 85 4.25 -25.05 4.00
CA ALA A 85 3.90 -26.30 4.64
C ALA A 85 5.13 -27.08 5.13
N ASP A 86 4.90 -27.89 6.17
CA ASP A 86 5.83 -28.91 6.63
C ASP A 86 6.30 -29.84 5.50
N PRO A 87 7.52 -30.40 5.59
CA PRO A 87 8.42 -30.45 6.76
C PRO A 87 9.48 -29.33 6.81
N GLY A 88 9.34 -28.27 6.01
CA GLY A 88 10.36 -27.24 5.85
C GLY A 88 10.34 -26.10 6.87
N SER A 89 9.43 -26.12 7.85
CA SER A 89 9.20 -25.00 8.76
C SER A 89 9.49 -25.36 10.22
N LYS A 90 9.87 -24.36 11.01
CA LYS A 90 10.09 -24.47 12.46
C LYS A 90 9.29 -23.39 13.18
N ASP A 91 8.50 -23.80 14.17
CA ASP A 91 7.77 -22.91 15.06
C ASP A 91 8.75 -22.21 16.04
N LEU A 92 8.72 -20.88 16.04
CA LEU A 92 9.50 -20.01 16.93
C LEU A 92 8.64 -19.39 18.05
N GLY A 93 7.38 -19.82 18.14
CA GLY A 93 6.41 -19.46 19.15
C GLY A 93 5.72 -18.12 18.89
N SER A 94 5.05 -17.62 19.92
CA SER A 94 4.39 -16.32 19.85
C SER A 94 5.36 -15.15 20.05
N VAL A 95 5.12 -14.07 19.31
CA VAL A 95 5.90 -12.82 19.35
C VAL A 95 5.16 -11.67 20.04
N GLY A 96 3.89 -11.84 20.42
CA GLY A 96 3.11 -10.84 21.15
C GLY A 96 3.18 -9.45 20.53
N LEU A 97 3.42 -8.42 21.34
CA LEU A 97 3.53 -7.02 20.88
C LEU A 97 4.76 -6.73 20.00
N ALA A 98 5.76 -7.62 19.97
CA ALA A 98 6.94 -7.44 19.12
C ALA A 98 6.63 -7.72 17.63
N GLY A 99 5.51 -8.40 17.35
CA GLY A 99 5.02 -8.64 15.99
C GLY A 99 6.05 -9.27 15.06
N VAL A 100 5.96 -8.93 13.78
CA VAL A 100 6.84 -9.46 12.73
C VAL A 100 8.31 -9.11 12.99
N ALA A 101 8.60 -7.94 13.56
CA ALA A 101 9.97 -7.54 13.90
C ALA A 101 10.61 -8.50 14.91
N GLY A 102 9.89 -8.83 15.99
CA GLY A 102 10.33 -9.83 16.96
C GLY A 102 10.46 -11.24 16.35
N CYS A 103 9.65 -11.55 15.34
CA CYS A 103 9.78 -12.81 14.60
C CYS A 103 11.08 -12.84 13.78
N SER A 104 11.41 -11.74 13.10
CA SER A 104 12.64 -11.59 12.32
C SER A 104 13.89 -11.74 13.18
N GLU A 105 13.92 -11.11 14.36
CA GLU A 105 15.04 -11.24 15.30
C GLU A 105 15.23 -12.68 15.77
N ARG A 106 14.14 -13.39 16.12
CA ARG A 106 14.20 -14.79 16.55
C ARG A 106 14.67 -15.71 15.43
N ALA A 107 14.13 -15.56 14.23
CA ALA A 107 14.53 -16.36 13.07
C ALA A 107 16.01 -16.13 12.73
N SER A 108 16.49 -14.89 12.80
CA SER A 108 17.90 -14.55 12.53
C SER A 108 18.87 -15.10 13.58
N ALA A 109 18.43 -15.19 14.84
CA ALA A 109 19.22 -15.74 15.94
C ALA A 109 19.25 -17.27 15.97
N ASP A 110 18.32 -17.94 15.28
CA ASP A 110 18.21 -19.39 15.28
C ASP A 110 19.11 -20.03 14.22
N LYS A 111 19.97 -20.94 14.65
CA LYS A 111 20.98 -21.58 13.79
C LYS A 111 20.40 -22.47 12.69
N GLU A 112 19.17 -22.95 12.84
CA GLU A 112 18.51 -23.87 11.91
C GLU A 112 17.68 -23.12 10.87
N CYS A 113 17.21 -21.92 11.22
CA CYS A 113 16.46 -21.05 10.32
C CYS A 113 17.34 -20.51 9.19
N GLY A 114 16.79 -20.54 7.98
CA GLY A 114 17.31 -19.85 6.81
C GLY A 114 16.91 -18.38 6.82
N SER A 115 16.94 -17.76 5.63
CA SER A 115 16.63 -16.35 5.48
C SER A 115 15.14 -16.05 5.31
N GLU A 116 14.28 -17.06 5.27
CA GLU A 116 12.82 -16.90 5.10
C GLU A 116 12.07 -17.27 6.38
N LEU A 117 10.98 -16.56 6.67
CA LEU A 117 10.08 -16.80 7.79
C LEU A 117 8.63 -16.52 7.39
N PHE A 118 7.63 -16.94 8.15
CA PHE A 118 6.26 -16.46 7.99
C PHE A 118 5.60 -16.14 9.33
N SER A 119 4.78 -15.09 9.34
CA SER A 119 4.10 -14.60 10.54
C SER A 119 2.77 -13.93 10.20
N ASN A 120 1.80 -14.04 11.10
CA ASN A 120 0.55 -13.26 11.09
C ASN A 120 0.56 -12.13 12.12
N GLY A 121 1.76 -11.75 12.62
CA GLY A 121 1.93 -10.76 13.67
C GLY A 121 1.75 -11.29 15.10
N THR A 122 1.27 -12.52 15.28
CA THR A 122 1.13 -13.16 16.60
C THR A 122 1.97 -14.43 16.73
N ALA A 123 1.93 -15.29 15.70
CA ALA A 123 2.71 -16.52 15.62
C ALA A 123 3.90 -16.35 14.67
N CYS A 124 4.97 -17.07 14.91
CA CYS A 124 6.24 -16.93 14.20
C CYS A 124 6.79 -18.30 13.79
N PHE A 125 7.09 -18.45 12.51
CA PHE A 125 7.70 -19.64 11.95
C PHE A 125 8.87 -19.24 11.07
N CYS A 126 9.95 -20.01 11.05
CA CYS A 126 11.02 -19.86 10.07
C CYS A 126 11.07 -21.03 9.09
N ILE A 127 11.70 -20.82 7.94
CA ILE A 127 12.02 -21.88 6.99
C ILE A 127 13.40 -22.41 7.31
N LEU A 128 13.55 -23.73 7.39
CA LEU A 128 14.82 -24.36 7.69
C LEU A 128 15.83 -24.18 6.55
N LYS A 129 17.12 -24.06 6.87
CA LYS A 129 18.20 -23.92 5.88
C LYS A 129 18.16 -25.04 4.85
N GLY A 130 18.16 -24.67 3.57
CA GLY A 130 18.19 -25.62 2.45
C GLY A 130 16.86 -26.33 2.19
N MET A 131 15.80 -26.02 2.93
CA MET A 131 14.47 -26.58 2.70
C MET A 131 13.66 -25.69 1.75
N PRO A 132 12.92 -26.27 0.79
CA PRO A 132 12.04 -25.49 -0.07
C PRO A 132 10.81 -25.01 0.71
N CYS A 133 10.42 -23.75 0.53
CA CYS A 133 9.10 -23.28 0.94
C CYS A 133 8.06 -23.63 -0.14
N ASN A 134 7.27 -24.66 0.12
CA ASN A 134 6.06 -24.92 -0.65
C ASN A 134 5.00 -23.91 -0.19
N ARG A 135 4.77 -22.88 -1.00
CA ARG A 135 3.90 -21.74 -0.67
C ARG A 135 2.42 -22.12 -0.78
N PHE A 136 1.64 -21.84 0.26
CA PHE A 136 0.19 -22.05 0.29
C PHE A 136 -0.52 -20.79 0.73
N LEU A 137 -1.74 -20.59 0.24
CA LEU A 137 -2.60 -19.52 0.74
C LEU A 137 -2.93 -19.77 2.22
N SER A 138 -2.82 -18.72 3.02
CA SER A 138 -3.12 -18.73 4.45
C SER A 138 -4.55 -18.26 4.70
N SER A 139 -5.31 -19.04 5.46
CA SER A 139 -6.58 -18.60 6.07
C SER A 139 -6.37 -17.73 7.31
N ASP A 140 -5.20 -17.83 7.95
CA ASP A 140 -4.94 -17.29 9.29
C ASP A 140 -4.14 -15.98 9.25
N GLY A 141 -4.07 -15.36 8.06
CA GLY A 141 -3.41 -14.08 7.83
C GLY A 141 -1.88 -14.12 7.90
N PHE A 142 -1.27 -15.30 7.76
CA PHE A 142 0.19 -15.39 7.67
C PHE A 142 0.68 -14.77 6.38
N ASN A 143 1.88 -14.19 6.46
CA ASN A 143 2.62 -13.73 5.31
C ASN A 143 4.04 -14.25 5.43
N LEU A 144 4.67 -14.59 4.31
CA LEU A 144 6.10 -14.88 4.27
C LEU A 144 6.89 -13.60 4.58
N PHE A 145 8.17 -13.65 4.91
CA PHE A 145 9.08 -12.51 5.08
C PHE A 145 10.51 -13.03 4.93
N GLU A 146 11.47 -12.13 4.65
CA GLU A 146 12.90 -12.44 4.73
C GLU A 146 13.52 -11.81 5.97
N THR A 147 14.44 -12.52 6.64
CA THR A 147 15.27 -11.99 7.72
C THR A 147 16.37 -11.08 7.15
N ARG A 148 16.70 -10.00 7.86
CA ARG A 148 17.75 -9.04 7.47
C ARG A 148 19.15 -9.47 7.88
#